data_AF-A0A0F9A9C4-F1
#
_entry.id   AF-A0A0F9A9C4-F1
#
_cell.length_a   1.000
_cell.length_b   1.000
_cell.length_c   1.000
_cell.angle_alpha   90.00
_cell.angle_beta   90.00
_cell.angle_gamma   90.00
#
_symmetry.space_group_name_H-M   'P 1'
#
loop_
_entity.id
_entity.type
_entity.pdbx_description
1 polymer ?
#
loop_
_entity_poly.entity_id
_entity_poly.type
_entity_poly.pdbx_seq_one_letter_code
_entity_poly.pdbx_strand_id
1 'polypeptide(L)'
;MTTAEFLKAIFSEAIDSEHQLSIFGLPSRAIKRFTNIDEAVAYIARQSENVYFGLGLIKGNPPGRGKLKDISAICSLWADIDVAGSEHSKPNLPLSIEEARALLTQIPLKPSILVHSGGGLHPHWIFKEPWLLDTEAERAAAATLSRRLAGTLRNAAAGGGMDLDNTGALTQVLRPPETLNRKYDPPIKVQALEQTDLRYLPDDFEDILLDDKLCQVSQVVEIGDIVLKTGAEPPGTKFAALMENDPKFKKSWKRARPDLQDQSASAYCCSLASIAAAAGWTDQEIA
;
A
#
# COMPACT_ATOMS: atom_id res chain seq x y z
N MET A 1 12.64 15.72 -15.23
CA MET A 1 11.77 14.88 -16.06
C MET A 1 10.49 15.63 -16.37
N THR A 2 10.13 15.69 -17.65
CA THR A 2 8.89 16.29 -18.17
C THR A 2 7.69 15.36 -17.98
N THR A 3 6.47 15.87 -18.17
CA THR A 3 5.24 15.04 -18.20
C THR A 3 5.35 13.94 -19.26
N ALA A 4 5.91 14.27 -20.43
CA ALA A 4 6.04 13.32 -21.54
C ALA A 4 7.01 12.18 -21.20
N GLU A 5 8.19 12.51 -20.67
CA GLU A 5 9.17 11.51 -20.22
C GLU A 5 8.59 10.63 -19.11
N PHE A 6 7.88 11.24 -18.15
CA PHE A 6 7.24 10.53 -17.05
C PHE A 6 6.19 9.52 -17.52
N LEU A 7 5.23 9.96 -18.34
CA LEU A 7 4.18 9.07 -18.83
C LEU A 7 4.73 7.98 -19.75
N LYS A 8 5.73 8.29 -20.58
CA LYS A 8 6.42 7.30 -21.42
C LYS A 8 7.16 6.28 -20.57
N ALA A 9 7.87 6.70 -19.53
CA ALA A 9 8.60 5.80 -18.65
C ALA A 9 7.71 4.76 -17.95
N ILE A 10 6.45 5.10 -17.68
CA ILE A 10 5.50 4.22 -17.01
C ILE A 10 4.65 3.41 -18.01
N PHE A 11 4.16 4.02 -19.09
CA PHE A 11 3.06 3.45 -19.88
C PHE A 11 3.36 3.16 -21.35
N SER A 12 4.57 3.42 -21.86
CA SER A 12 4.86 3.37 -23.31
C SER A 12 4.51 2.04 -23.98
N GLU A 13 4.63 0.94 -23.25
CA GLU A 13 4.41 -0.43 -23.77
C GLU A 13 3.01 -0.96 -23.50
N ALA A 14 2.19 -0.21 -22.76
CA ALA A 14 0.93 -0.70 -22.21
C ALA A 14 -0.30 -0.05 -22.85
N ILE A 15 -0.18 1.15 -23.41
CA ILE A 15 -1.34 1.90 -23.88
C ILE A 15 -1.72 1.49 -25.30
N ASP A 16 -2.97 1.08 -25.46
CA ASP A 16 -3.61 0.77 -26.75
C ASP A 16 -5.13 0.98 -26.68
N SER A 17 -5.89 0.42 -27.63
CA SER A 17 -7.36 0.53 -27.66
C SER A 17 -8.07 -0.12 -26.48
N GLU A 18 -7.48 -1.15 -25.88
CA GLU A 18 -8.03 -1.92 -24.76
C GLU A 18 -7.50 -1.42 -23.41
N HIS A 19 -6.37 -0.73 -23.40
CA HIS A 19 -5.65 -0.27 -22.20
C HIS A 19 -5.46 1.25 -22.21
N GLN A 20 -6.48 1.98 -21.77
CA GLN A 20 -6.53 3.43 -21.97
C GLN A 20 -6.08 4.21 -20.73
N LEU A 21 -5.20 5.20 -20.91
CA LEU A 21 -4.77 6.10 -19.85
C LEU A 21 -5.85 7.16 -19.60
N SER A 22 -6.32 7.27 -18.35
CA SER A 22 -7.33 8.25 -17.96
C SER A 22 -6.70 9.51 -17.38
N ILE A 23 -7.11 10.69 -17.88
CA ILE A 23 -6.78 12.02 -17.34
C ILE A 23 -8.04 12.67 -16.77
N PHE A 24 -7.92 13.20 -15.55
CA PHE A 24 -9.01 13.78 -14.77
C PHE A 24 -8.76 15.25 -14.48
N GLY A 25 -9.81 16.07 -14.60
CA GLY A 25 -9.81 17.49 -14.27
C GLY A 25 -10.68 17.80 -13.04
N LEU A 26 -10.22 18.70 -12.18
CA LEU A 26 -11.02 19.28 -11.10
C LEU A 26 -10.85 20.81 -11.06
N PRO A 27 -11.95 21.59 -10.98
CA PRO A 27 -13.30 21.17 -10.56
C PRO A 27 -14.23 20.67 -11.66
N SER A 28 -13.84 20.69 -12.95
CA SER A 28 -14.72 20.33 -14.07
C SER A 28 -15.29 18.91 -14.00
N ARG A 29 -14.60 18.01 -13.28
CA ARG A 29 -14.83 16.57 -13.27
C ARG A 29 -14.72 15.96 -14.67
N ALA A 30 -14.00 16.62 -15.59
CA ALA A 30 -13.73 16.11 -16.91
C ALA A 30 -12.89 14.83 -16.81
N ILE A 31 -13.22 13.85 -17.63
CA ILE A 31 -12.53 12.58 -17.73
C ILE A 31 -12.29 12.33 -19.21
N LYS A 32 -11.02 12.20 -19.60
CA LYS A 32 -10.65 11.81 -20.95
C LYS A 32 -9.72 10.61 -20.90
N ARG A 33 -9.89 9.72 -21.87
CA ARG A 33 -9.09 8.51 -22.02
C ARG A 33 -8.29 8.60 -23.30
N PHE A 34 -7.05 8.14 -23.24
CA PHE A 34 -6.10 8.25 -24.33
C PHE A 34 -5.46 6.91 -24.62
N THR A 35 -5.33 6.62 -25.91
CA THR A 35 -4.57 5.49 -26.45
C THR A 35 -3.22 5.94 -27.01
N ASN A 36 -2.88 7.22 -26.85
CA ASN A 36 -1.63 7.82 -27.29
C ASN A 36 -1.12 8.79 -26.21
N ILE A 37 0.13 8.60 -25.79
CA ILE A 37 0.74 9.40 -24.71
C ILE A 37 0.93 10.86 -25.13
N ASP A 38 1.35 11.13 -26.36
CA ASP A 38 1.59 12.50 -26.82
C ASP A 38 0.29 13.32 -26.87
N GLU A 39 -0.84 12.68 -27.23
CA GLU A 39 -2.16 13.30 -27.14
C GLU A 39 -2.58 13.59 -25.69
N ALA A 40 -2.31 12.64 -24.77
CA ALA A 40 -2.57 12.84 -23.35
C ALA A 40 -1.74 14.02 -22.79
N VAL A 41 -0.45 14.09 -23.13
CA VAL A 41 0.44 15.19 -22.75
C VAL A 41 -0.07 16.53 -23.29
N ALA A 42 -0.44 16.59 -24.58
CA ALA A 42 -1.00 17.79 -25.18
C ALA A 42 -2.34 18.20 -24.54
N TYR A 43 -3.14 17.24 -24.07
CA TYR A 43 -4.34 17.53 -23.31
C TYR A 43 -4.02 18.09 -21.92
N ILE A 44 -3.10 17.48 -21.17
CA ILE A 44 -2.65 17.93 -19.83
C ILE A 44 -2.11 19.36 -19.90
N ALA A 45 -1.25 19.67 -20.87
CA ALA A 45 -0.60 20.98 -21.02
C ALA A 45 -1.59 22.14 -21.26
N ARG A 46 -2.79 21.85 -21.75
CA ARG A 46 -3.85 22.85 -22.01
C ARG A 46 -4.75 23.11 -20.80
N GLN A 47 -4.59 22.37 -19.70
CA GLN A 47 -5.48 22.50 -18.55
C GLN A 47 -5.08 23.68 -17.64
N SER A 48 -6.09 24.49 -17.30
CA SER A 48 -5.97 25.57 -16.31
C SER A 48 -6.44 25.17 -14.91
N GLU A 49 -6.79 23.90 -14.69
CA GLU A 49 -7.35 23.35 -13.46
C GLU A 49 -6.46 22.25 -12.85
N ASN A 50 -6.85 21.65 -11.71
CA ASN A 50 -6.11 20.52 -11.15
C ASN A 50 -6.22 19.31 -12.08
N VAL A 51 -5.08 18.71 -12.42
CA VAL A 51 -4.99 17.57 -13.33
C VAL A 51 -4.45 16.35 -12.60
N TYR A 52 -5.05 15.20 -12.87
CA TYR A 52 -4.64 13.90 -12.36
C TYR A 52 -4.61 12.88 -13.49
N PHE A 53 -3.84 11.81 -13.33
CA PHE A 53 -3.87 10.64 -14.20
C PHE A 53 -4.20 9.38 -13.39
N GLY A 54 -4.85 8.41 -14.01
CA GLY A 54 -5.14 7.11 -13.42
C GLY A 54 -3.92 6.20 -13.46
N LEU A 55 -3.67 5.49 -12.35
CA LEU A 55 -2.54 4.57 -12.22
C LEU A 55 -2.81 3.21 -12.89
N GLY A 56 -4.07 2.77 -12.87
CA GLY A 56 -4.54 1.65 -13.68
C GLY A 56 -5.07 2.09 -15.04
N LEU A 57 -4.71 1.36 -16.09
CA LEU A 57 -5.25 1.53 -17.43
C LEU A 57 -6.66 0.94 -17.50
N ILE A 58 -7.56 1.62 -18.20
CA ILE A 58 -8.99 1.28 -18.24
C ILE A 58 -9.35 0.61 -19.56
N LYS A 59 -10.15 -0.45 -19.48
CA LYS A 59 -10.80 -1.06 -20.65
C LYS A 59 -12.18 -0.46 -20.88
N GLY A 60 -12.47 -0.15 -22.14
CA GLY A 60 -13.74 0.44 -22.56
C GLY A 60 -13.94 1.87 -22.03
N ASN A 61 -15.20 2.23 -21.76
CA ASN A 61 -15.57 3.60 -21.38
C ASN A 61 -16.50 3.63 -20.14
N PRO A 62 -16.09 3.10 -18.98
CA PRO A 62 -16.91 3.13 -17.79
C PRO A 62 -17.11 4.57 -17.30
N PRO A 63 -18.23 4.85 -16.60
CA PRO A 63 -18.45 6.17 -16.01
C PRO A 63 -17.44 6.45 -14.88
N GLY A 64 -17.13 7.72 -14.67
CA GLY A 64 -16.22 8.13 -13.61
C GLY A 64 -14.79 7.60 -13.79
N ARG A 65 -14.12 7.30 -12.69
CA ARG A 65 -12.75 6.75 -12.66
C ARG A 65 -12.67 5.28 -13.10
N GLY A 66 -13.81 4.62 -13.33
CA GLY A 66 -13.89 3.18 -13.41
C GLY A 66 -13.86 2.53 -12.01
N LYS A 67 -14.08 1.21 -12.00
CA LYS A 67 -13.99 0.33 -10.83
C LYS A 67 -12.88 -0.69 -11.07
N LEU A 68 -12.53 -1.47 -10.03
CA LEU A 68 -11.52 -2.52 -10.14
C LEU A 68 -11.72 -3.44 -11.36
N LYS A 69 -12.96 -3.84 -11.64
CA LYS A 69 -13.31 -4.69 -12.80
C LYS A 69 -13.01 -4.07 -14.16
N ASP A 70 -12.90 -2.73 -14.23
CA ASP A 70 -12.64 -2.00 -15.46
C ASP A 70 -11.13 -1.75 -15.66
N ILE A 71 -10.31 -2.05 -14.64
CA ILE A 71 -8.85 -1.98 -14.72
C ILE A 71 -8.36 -3.17 -15.55
N SER A 72 -7.56 -2.83 -16.55
CA SER A 72 -7.10 -3.73 -17.61
C SER A 72 -5.60 -4.00 -17.54
N ALA A 73 -4.82 -3.06 -16.99
CA ALA A 73 -3.41 -3.23 -16.73
C ALA A 73 -2.93 -2.25 -15.65
N ILE A 74 -1.82 -2.59 -14.98
CA ILE A 74 -1.02 -1.66 -14.18
C ILE A 74 0.45 -1.77 -14.61
N CYS A 75 1.16 -0.64 -14.61
CA CYS A 75 2.56 -0.59 -15.06
C CYS A 75 3.55 -0.24 -13.95
N SER A 76 3.05 0.04 -12.75
CA SER A 76 3.85 0.35 -11.58
C SER A 76 3.04 0.09 -10.32
N LEU A 77 3.71 -0.10 -9.19
CA LEU A 77 3.13 0.21 -7.88
C LEU A 77 3.43 1.67 -7.50
N TRP A 78 2.70 2.19 -6.52
CA TRP A 78 2.79 3.59 -6.11
C TRP A 78 2.47 3.76 -4.63
N ALA A 79 2.74 4.95 -4.12
CA ALA A 79 2.14 5.45 -2.88
C ALA A 79 1.80 6.94 -3.03
N ASP A 80 1.01 7.45 -2.09
CA ASP A 80 0.69 8.86 -1.93
C ASP A 80 1.01 9.22 -0.48
N ILE A 81 2.11 9.94 -0.25
CA ILE A 81 2.62 10.28 1.07
C ILE A 81 2.44 11.78 1.28
N ASP A 82 1.35 12.13 1.96
CA ASP A 82 1.05 13.51 2.32
C ASP A 82 2.02 14.03 3.39
N VAL A 83 2.40 15.30 3.27
CA VAL A 83 3.19 16.03 4.27
C VAL A 83 2.28 17.04 4.96
N ALA A 84 2.42 17.15 6.29
CA ALA A 84 1.65 18.05 7.11
C ALA A 84 1.73 19.49 6.56
N GLY A 85 0.57 20.14 6.45
CA GLY A 85 0.49 21.48 5.89
C GLY A 85 -0.93 22.03 5.90
N SER A 86 -1.12 23.20 5.31
CA SER A 86 -2.43 23.88 5.28
C SER A 86 -3.55 23.01 4.68
N GLU A 87 -3.22 22.20 3.68
CA GLU A 87 -4.16 21.31 2.98
C GLU A 87 -4.20 19.87 3.54
N HIS A 88 -3.30 19.54 4.47
CA HIS A 88 -3.18 18.21 5.09
C HIS A 88 -3.11 18.38 6.61
N SER A 89 -4.28 18.51 7.24
CA SER A 89 -4.44 18.75 8.69
C SER A 89 -4.56 17.47 9.52
N LYS A 90 -4.41 16.29 8.89
CA LYS A 90 -4.39 15.02 9.59
C LYS A 90 -3.23 15.02 10.60
N PRO A 91 -3.46 14.66 11.87
CA PRO A 91 -2.39 14.55 12.84
C PRO A 91 -1.40 13.45 12.41
N ASN A 92 -0.16 13.55 12.88
CA ASN A 92 0.86 12.51 12.71
C ASN A 92 1.23 12.23 11.24
N LEU A 93 1.21 13.24 10.39
CA LEU A 93 1.85 13.17 9.07
C LEU A 93 3.33 13.55 9.16
N PRO A 94 4.17 13.12 8.20
CA PRO A 94 5.50 13.68 8.02
C PRO A 94 5.47 15.21 8.02
N LEU A 95 6.39 15.85 8.73
CA LEU A 95 6.46 17.31 8.86
C LEU A 95 7.27 17.97 7.73
N SER A 96 7.98 17.17 6.93
CA SER A 96 8.81 17.64 5.82
C SER A 96 8.92 16.60 4.70
N ILE A 97 9.39 17.06 3.53
CA ILE A 97 9.72 16.17 2.41
C ILE A 97 10.86 15.23 2.78
N GLU A 98 11.81 15.69 3.58
CA GLU A 98 12.92 14.89 4.09
C GLU A 98 12.44 13.73 4.96
N GLU A 99 11.48 13.98 5.85
CA GLU A 99 10.85 12.92 6.66
C GLU A 99 10.07 11.93 5.78
N ALA A 100 9.30 12.44 4.81
CA ALA A 100 8.59 11.59 3.86
C ALA A 100 9.57 10.73 3.03
N ARG A 101 10.73 11.27 2.63
CA ARG A 101 11.81 10.51 1.98
C ARG A 101 12.44 9.48 2.92
N ALA A 102 12.62 9.80 4.20
CA ALA A 102 13.17 8.87 5.17
C ALA A 102 12.29 7.63 5.36
N LEU A 103 10.96 7.76 5.31
CA LEU A 103 10.03 6.62 5.33
C LEU A 103 10.29 5.65 4.18
N LEU A 104 10.57 6.16 2.97
CA LEU A 104 10.87 5.32 1.81
C LEU A 104 12.18 4.53 1.96
N THR A 105 13.08 4.94 2.85
CA THR A 105 14.31 4.19 3.14
C THR A 105 14.11 3.02 4.09
N GLN A 106 12.96 2.93 4.76
CA GLN A 106 12.64 1.84 5.68
C GLN A 106 12.23 0.55 4.95
N ILE A 107 11.85 0.65 3.67
CA ILE A 107 11.63 -0.52 2.82
C ILE A 107 12.82 -0.70 1.86
N PRO A 108 13.27 -1.93 1.59
CA PRO A 108 14.45 -2.18 0.76
C PRO A 108 14.22 -1.94 -0.75
N LEU A 109 13.01 -1.52 -1.13
CA LEU A 109 12.63 -1.23 -2.52
C LEU A 109 12.65 0.26 -2.79
N LYS A 110 13.64 0.71 -3.57
CA LYS A 110 13.75 2.12 -3.98
C LYS A 110 12.75 2.45 -5.11
N PRO A 111 12.07 3.61 -5.07
CA PRO A 111 11.24 4.02 -6.19
C PRO A 111 12.04 4.20 -7.49
N SER A 112 11.44 3.83 -8.62
CA SER A 112 11.95 4.13 -9.96
C SER A 112 11.86 5.63 -10.26
N ILE A 113 10.78 6.28 -9.83
CA ILE A 113 10.58 7.72 -9.96
C ILE A 113 10.02 8.25 -8.63
N LEU A 114 10.49 9.42 -8.20
CA LEU A 114 9.93 10.14 -7.07
C LEU A 114 9.40 11.50 -7.53
N VAL A 115 8.11 11.77 -7.30
CA VAL A 115 7.47 13.03 -7.66
C VAL A 115 7.07 13.80 -6.39
N HIS A 116 7.46 15.07 -6.31
CA HIS A 116 6.89 16.02 -5.37
C HIS A 116 5.58 16.57 -5.91
N SER A 117 4.47 16.28 -5.22
CA SER A 117 3.12 16.66 -5.61
C SER A 117 2.76 18.12 -5.30
N GLY A 118 3.65 18.82 -4.60
CA GLY A 118 3.40 20.10 -3.96
C GLY A 118 2.78 20.00 -2.56
N GLY A 119 2.23 18.83 -2.18
CA GLY A 119 1.72 18.56 -0.83
C GLY A 119 2.32 17.32 -0.17
N GLY A 120 3.22 16.62 -0.86
CA GLY A 120 3.71 15.32 -0.47
C GLY A 120 4.51 14.64 -1.57
N LEU A 121 4.75 13.34 -1.44
CA LEU A 121 5.52 12.52 -2.37
C LEU A 121 4.67 11.44 -3.02
N HIS A 122 4.82 11.29 -4.34
CA HIS A 122 4.33 10.17 -5.11
C HIS A 122 5.54 9.33 -5.59
N PRO A 123 5.94 8.28 -4.85
CA PRO A 123 6.87 7.29 -5.35
C PRO A 123 6.18 6.35 -6.35
N HIS A 124 6.91 5.95 -7.39
CA HIS A 124 6.50 4.96 -8.38
C HIS A 124 7.55 3.86 -8.50
N TRP A 125 7.16 2.59 -8.36
CA TRP A 125 7.99 1.42 -8.65
C TRP A 125 7.51 0.80 -9.96
N ILE A 126 8.23 1.09 -11.04
CA ILE A 126 7.80 0.75 -12.41
C ILE A 126 8.14 -0.72 -12.69
N PHE A 127 7.21 -1.43 -13.32
CA PHE A 127 7.43 -2.82 -13.70
C PHE A 127 8.29 -2.95 -14.96
N LYS A 128 8.98 -4.08 -15.11
CA LYS A 128 9.73 -4.42 -16.32
C LYS A 128 8.82 -4.53 -17.54
N GLU A 129 7.63 -5.11 -17.33
CA GLU A 129 6.58 -5.26 -18.34
C GLU A 129 5.23 -4.86 -17.71
N PRO A 130 4.28 -4.33 -18.50
CA PRO A 130 2.94 -4.06 -18.01
C PRO A 130 2.26 -5.33 -17.50
N TRP A 131 1.67 -5.27 -16.30
CA TRP A 131 0.87 -6.38 -15.80
C TRP A 131 -0.54 -6.29 -16.36
N LEU A 132 -0.82 -7.06 -17.40
CA LEU A 132 -2.15 -7.20 -17.98
C LEU A 132 -3.06 -7.98 -17.02
N LEU A 133 -4.29 -7.51 -16.83
CA LEU A 133 -5.24 -8.01 -15.86
C LEU A 133 -6.51 -8.52 -16.56
N ASP A 134 -6.39 -9.60 -17.33
CA ASP A 134 -7.49 -10.11 -18.15
C ASP A 134 -8.56 -10.80 -17.28
N THR A 135 -8.11 -11.50 -16.23
CA THR A 135 -8.96 -12.26 -15.32
C THR A 135 -9.27 -11.52 -14.03
N GLU A 136 -10.36 -11.93 -13.36
CA GLU A 136 -10.67 -11.44 -12.01
C GLU A 136 -9.58 -11.84 -10.99
N ALA A 137 -8.96 -13.00 -11.16
CA ALA A 137 -7.87 -13.47 -10.31
C ALA A 137 -6.64 -12.57 -10.41
N GLU A 138 -6.23 -12.17 -11.62
CA GLU A 138 -5.12 -11.23 -11.82
C GLU A 138 -5.43 -9.85 -11.24
N ARG A 139 -6.64 -9.33 -11.47
CA ARG A 139 -7.09 -8.07 -10.84
C ARG A 139 -7.03 -8.15 -9.31
N ALA A 140 -7.47 -9.27 -8.73
CA ALA A 140 -7.42 -9.48 -7.28
C ALA A 140 -5.97 -9.57 -6.79
N ALA A 141 -5.09 -10.28 -7.49
CA ALA A 141 -3.67 -10.39 -7.14
C ALA A 141 -2.97 -9.02 -7.18
N ALA A 142 -3.14 -8.25 -8.27
CA ALA A 142 -2.57 -6.91 -8.40
C ALA A 142 -3.10 -5.94 -7.32
N ALA A 143 -4.41 -6.01 -7.03
CA ALA A 143 -4.99 -5.21 -5.96
C ALA A 143 -4.43 -5.60 -4.58
N THR A 144 -4.21 -6.89 -4.33
CA THR A 144 -3.56 -7.37 -3.09
C THR A 144 -2.13 -6.88 -2.99
N LEU A 145 -1.35 -6.98 -4.06
CA LEU A 145 0.04 -6.51 -4.06
C LEU A 145 0.13 -5.00 -3.77
N SER A 146 -0.70 -4.20 -4.44
CA SER A 146 -0.75 -2.74 -4.21
C SER A 146 -1.17 -2.39 -2.77
N ARG A 147 -2.17 -3.10 -2.22
CA ARG A 147 -2.57 -2.93 -0.81
C ARG A 147 -1.46 -3.34 0.16
N ARG A 148 -0.74 -4.43 -0.10
CA ARG A 148 0.39 -4.87 0.73
C ARG A 148 1.51 -3.85 0.75
N LEU A 149 1.81 -3.19 -0.38
CA LEU A 149 2.79 -2.11 -0.42
C LEU A 149 2.34 -0.92 0.43
N ALA A 150 1.10 -0.45 0.23
CA ALA A 150 0.54 0.63 1.02
C ALA A 150 0.51 0.30 2.52
N GLY A 151 0.12 -0.93 2.89
CA GLY A 151 0.12 -1.40 4.28
C GLY A 151 1.52 -1.51 4.89
N THR A 152 2.51 -1.94 4.11
CA THR A 152 3.91 -2.01 4.54
C THR A 152 4.47 -0.61 4.83
N LEU A 153 4.21 0.36 3.95
CA LEU A 153 4.58 1.76 4.16
C LEU A 153 3.88 2.37 5.37
N ARG A 154 2.59 2.07 5.57
CA ARG A 154 1.84 2.52 6.75
C ARG A 154 2.39 1.94 8.05
N ASN A 155 2.79 0.66 8.06
CA ASN A 155 3.42 0.06 9.23
C ASN A 155 4.78 0.70 9.54
N ALA A 156 5.62 0.89 8.51
CA ALA A 156 6.89 1.60 8.66
C ALA A 156 6.70 3.02 9.23
N ALA A 157 5.68 3.74 8.74
CA ALA A 157 5.31 5.06 9.26
C ALA A 157 4.83 4.99 10.72
N ALA A 158 4.01 4.00 11.08
CA ALA A 158 3.51 3.82 12.44
C ALA A 158 4.64 3.55 13.45
N GLY A 159 5.70 2.85 13.04
CA GLY A 159 6.92 2.68 13.86
C GLY A 159 7.62 4.00 14.20
N GLY A 160 7.42 5.04 13.38
CA GLY A 160 7.86 6.42 13.63
C GLY A 160 6.78 7.32 14.24
N GLY A 161 5.65 6.77 14.68
CA GLY A 161 4.52 7.53 15.21
C GLY A 161 3.69 8.27 14.16
N MET A 162 3.85 7.95 12.86
CA MET A 162 3.13 8.57 11.75
C MET A 162 1.96 7.72 11.24
N ASP A 163 0.94 8.33 10.65
CA ASP A 163 -0.23 7.65 10.09
C ASP A 163 -0.49 8.07 8.63
N LEU A 164 -0.02 7.25 7.69
CA LEU A 164 -0.25 7.46 6.27
C LEU A 164 -1.61 6.94 5.80
N ASP A 165 -2.14 7.55 4.76
CA ASP A 165 -3.39 7.12 4.13
C ASP A 165 -3.22 5.82 3.32
N ASN A 166 -4.31 5.05 3.22
CA ASN A 166 -4.33 3.84 2.40
C ASN A 166 -4.61 4.21 0.93
N THR A 167 -3.57 4.15 0.09
CA THR A 167 -3.63 4.56 -1.31
C THR A 167 -3.37 3.42 -2.31
N GLY A 168 -3.46 2.16 -1.86
CA GLY A 168 -3.23 0.96 -2.68
C GLY A 168 -4.40 0.53 -3.58
N ALA A 169 -5.39 1.38 -3.82
CA ALA A 169 -6.51 1.06 -4.71
C ALA A 169 -6.11 1.23 -6.18
N LEU A 170 -6.34 0.23 -7.05
CA LEU A 170 -5.94 0.32 -8.47
C LEU A 170 -6.61 1.46 -9.26
N THR A 171 -7.68 2.04 -8.73
CA THR A 171 -8.38 3.22 -9.28
C THR A 171 -7.81 4.55 -8.77
N GLN A 172 -6.70 4.52 -8.03
CA GLN A 172 -6.04 5.72 -7.49
C GLN A 172 -5.56 6.62 -8.63
N VAL A 173 -5.58 7.93 -8.37
CA VAL A 173 -5.14 8.96 -9.32
C VAL A 173 -4.12 9.85 -8.66
N LEU A 174 -3.04 10.18 -9.38
CA LEU A 174 -1.97 11.07 -8.91
C LEU A 174 -1.77 12.22 -9.87
N ARG A 175 -0.99 13.22 -9.46
CA ARG A 175 -0.71 14.39 -10.32
C ARG A 175 0.46 14.10 -11.26
N PRO A 176 0.35 14.46 -12.56
CA PRO A 176 1.49 14.41 -13.45
C PRO A 176 2.50 15.52 -13.09
N PRO A 177 3.81 15.29 -13.27
CA PRO A 177 4.82 16.35 -13.23
C PRO A 177 4.45 17.56 -14.10
N GLU A 178 5.07 18.71 -13.83
CA GLU A 178 4.89 19.99 -14.54
C GLU A 178 3.49 20.62 -14.47
N THR A 179 2.49 19.92 -13.93
CA THR A 179 1.20 20.52 -13.59
C THR A 179 1.28 21.37 -12.32
N LEU A 180 0.24 22.15 -12.03
CA LEU A 180 0.13 22.91 -10.79
C LEU A 180 -0.89 22.26 -9.86
N ASN A 181 -0.47 22.00 -8.62
CA ASN A 181 -1.36 21.69 -7.51
C ASN A 181 -2.00 22.98 -7.00
N ARG A 182 -3.23 23.22 -7.44
CA ARG A 182 -4.01 24.44 -7.18
C ARG A 182 -4.86 24.34 -5.92
N LYS A 183 -4.59 23.36 -5.05
CA LYS A 183 -5.12 23.35 -3.68
C LYS A 183 -4.46 24.42 -2.81
N TYR A 184 -3.24 24.83 -3.18
CA TYR A 184 -2.46 25.83 -2.46
C TYR A 184 -2.57 27.19 -3.15
N ASP A 185 -2.34 28.25 -2.37
CA ASP A 185 -2.20 29.62 -2.85
C ASP A 185 -0.87 30.22 -2.35
N PRO A 186 0.09 30.53 -3.24
CA PRO A 186 0.04 30.30 -4.69
C PRO A 186 0.09 28.80 -5.04
N PRO A 187 -0.42 28.39 -6.22
CA PRO A 187 -0.34 27.00 -6.68
C PRO A 187 1.10 26.48 -6.73
N ILE A 188 1.31 25.25 -6.25
CA ILE A 188 2.65 24.64 -6.19
C ILE A 188 2.86 23.77 -7.43
N LYS A 189 4.02 23.91 -8.08
CA LYS A 189 4.38 23.10 -9.25
C LYS A 189 4.71 21.67 -8.83
N VAL A 190 4.13 20.70 -9.53
CA VAL A 190 4.46 19.27 -9.38
C VAL A 190 5.79 18.99 -10.07
N GLN A 191 6.73 18.34 -9.37
CA GLN A 191 8.10 18.16 -9.86
C GLN A 191 8.56 16.72 -9.68
N ALA A 192 9.09 16.11 -10.73
CA ALA A 192 9.86 14.88 -10.58
C ALA A 192 11.21 15.22 -9.92
N LEU A 193 11.44 14.70 -8.71
CA LEU A 193 12.65 14.94 -7.92
C LEU A 193 13.78 13.99 -8.31
N GLU A 194 13.44 12.71 -8.48
CA GLU A 194 14.42 11.64 -8.71
C GLU A 194 13.91 10.66 -9.77
N GLN A 195 14.86 10.09 -10.50
CA GLN A 195 14.64 9.02 -11.47
C GLN A 195 15.81 8.04 -11.37
N THR A 196 15.49 6.74 -11.41
CA THR A 196 16.46 5.66 -11.55
C THR A 196 16.06 4.77 -12.73
N ASP A 197 16.97 3.89 -13.15
CA ASP A 197 16.69 2.88 -14.17
C ASP A 197 16.09 1.59 -13.59
N LEU A 198 15.71 1.59 -12.30
CA LEU A 198 15.15 0.43 -11.63
C LEU A 198 13.79 0.06 -12.23
N ARG A 199 13.62 -1.23 -12.51
CA ARG A 199 12.40 -1.84 -13.02
C ARG A 199 12.18 -3.18 -12.32
N TYR A 200 10.94 -3.45 -11.93
CA TYR A 200 10.59 -4.54 -11.03
C TYR A 200 9.70 -5.60 -11.69
N LEU A 201 9.81 -6.84 -11.24
CA LEU A 201 8.77 -7.85 -11.43
C LEU A 201 7.79 -7.77 -10.24
N PRO A 202 6.50 -8.13 -10.41
CA PRO A 202 5.59 -8.25 -9.27
C PRO A 202 6.13 -9.12 -8.14
N ASP A 203 6.83 -10.20 -8.48
CA ASP A 203 7.43 -11.14 -7.53
C ASP A 203 8.56 -10.53 -6.69
N ASP A 204 9.22 -9.45 -7.16
CA ASP A 204 10.30 -8.77 -6.41
C ASP A 204 9.78 -8.17 -5.09
N PHE A 205 8.46 -8.01 -4.95
CA PHE A 205 7.82 -7.44 -3.78
C PHE A 205 7.34 -8.50 -2.77
N GLU A 206 7.13 -9.75 -3.20
CA GLU A 206 6.40 -10.77 -2.41
C GLU A 206 7.04 -11.06 -1.05
N ASP A 207 8.37 -11.18 -1.00
CA ASP A 207 9.13 -11.49 0.23
C ASP A 207 9.45 -10.25 1.09
N ILE A 208 9.19 -9.05 0.56
CA ILE A 208 9.52 -7.78 1.21
C ILE A 208 8.30 -7.20 1.91
N LEU A 209 7.13 -7.37 1.30
CA LEU A 209 5.90 -6.75 1.78
C LEU A 209 5.25 -7.61 2.88
N LEU A 210 4.65 -6.94 3.85
CA LEU A 210 3.85 -7.59 4.88
C LEU A 210 2.73 -8.43 4.27
N ASP A 211 2.35 -9.52 4.94
CA ASP A 211 1.18 -10.31 4.58
C ASP A 211 -0.07 -9.41 4.58
N ASP A 212 -0.98 -9.61 3.61
CA ASP A 212 -2.21 -8.81 3.46
C ASP A 212 -3.04 -8.80 4.76
N LYS A 213 -3.02 -9.91 5.53
CA LYS A 213 -3.70 -9.98 6.83
C LYS A 213 -3.15 -8.96 7.82
N LEU A 214 -1.85 -8.73 7.83
CA LEU A 214 -1.20 -7.76 8.71
C LEU A 214 -1.42 -6.32 8.24
N CYS A 215 -1.59 -6.11 6.93
CA CYS A 215 -1.93 -4.80 6.36
C CYS A 215 -3.35 -4.32 6.71
N GLN A 216 -4.26 -5.25 7.06
CA GLN A 216 -5.63 -4.93 7.45
C GLN A 216 -5.79 -4.62 8.94
N VAL A 217 -4.78 -4.91 9.78
CA VAL A 217 -4.83 -4.63 11.22
C VAL A 217 -4.26 -3.23 11.47
N SER A 218 -5.14 -2.24 11.54
CA SER A 218 -4.80 -0.86 11.92
C SER A 218 -4.66 -0.68 13.43
N GLN A 219 -4.10 -1.67 14.14
CA GLN A 219 -3.80 -1.54 15.56
C GLN A 219 -2.30 -1.51 15.75
N VAL A 220 -1.83 -0.36 16.23
CA VAL A 220 -0.65 -0.31 17.08
C VAL A 220 -0.94 -1.27 18.22
N VAL A 221 -0.34 -2.45 18.20
CA VAL A 221 -0.29 -3.29 19.39
C VAL A 221 0.70 -2.59 20.31
N GLU A 222 0.20 -1.83 21.28
CA GLU A 222 1.02 -1.42 22.42
C GLU A 222 1.41 -2.71 23.16
N ILE A 223 2.61 -3.22 22.87
CA ILE A 223 3.22 -4.26 23.67
C ILE A 223 3.61 -3.57 24.98
N GLY A 224 2.74 -3.65 25.98
CA GLY A 224 3.10 -3.23 27.34
C GLY A 224 4.32 -4.02 27.82
N ASP A 225 5.12 -3.45 28.72
CA ASP A 225 6.28 -4.13 29.30
C ASP A 225 5.88 -5.50 29.87
N ILE A 226 6.39 -6.59 29.28
CA ILE A 226 6.17 -7.95 29.76
C ILE A 226 7.06 -8.19 30.98
N VAL A 227 6.45 -8.38 32.14
CA VAL A 227 7.17 -8.76 33.37
C VAL A 227 7.23 -10.28 33.46
N LEU A 228 8.38 -10.85 33.12
CA LEU A 228 8.63 -12.29 33.28
C LEU A 228 8.81 -12.64 34.75
N LYS A 229 7.86 -13.41 35.30
CA LYS A 229 7.92 -13.92 36.68
C LYS A 229 8.21 -15.42 36.64
N THR A 230 9.33 -15.84 37.24
CA THR A 230 9.61 -17.26 37.46
C THR A 230 8.53 -17.86 38.36
N GLY A 231 7.78 -18.85 37.85
CA GLY A 231 6.66 -19.48 38.57
C GLY A 231 5.30 -18.83 38.33
N ALA A 232 5.15 -17.99 37.31
CA ALA A 232 3.84 -17.54 36.85
C ALA A 232 2.97 -18.74 36.42
N GLU A 233 1.69 -18.70 36.79
CA GLU A 233 0.69 -19.67 36.34
C GLU A 233 -0.35 -18.96 35.47
N PRO A 234 -0.92 -19.67 34.47
CA PRO A 234 -1.97 -19.10 33.63
C PRO A 234 -3.22 -18.77 34.47
N PRO A 235 -4.03 -17.76 34.08
CA PRO A 235 -5.27 -17.45 34.77
C PRO A 235 -6.21 -18.67 34.82
N GLY A 236 -6.42 -19.22 36.02
CA GLY A 236 -7.06 -20.54 36.18
C GLY A 236 -8.46 -20.66 35.57
N THR A 237 -9.27 -19.59 35.59
CA THR A 237 -10.60 -19.56 34.98
C THR A 237 -10.55 -19.61 33.46
N LYS A 238 -9.72 -18.78 32.83
CA LYS A 238 -9.52 -18.76 31.37
C LYS A 238 -8.87 -20.05 30.88
N PHE A 239 -7.91 -20.58 31.65
CA PHE A 239 -7.25 -21.84 31.36
C PHE A 239 -8.24 -23.01 31.38
N ALA A 240 -9.06 -23.11 32.43
CA ALA A 240 -10.10 -24.14 32.52
C ALA A 240 -11.09 -24.04 31.35
N ALA A 241 -11.52 -22.81 31.00
CA ALA A 241 -12.42 -22.58 29.88
C ALA A 241 -11.83 -23.08 28.55
N LEU A 242 -10.55 -22.81 28.26
CA LEU A 242 -9.90 -23.32 27.06
C LEU A 242 -9.68 -24.85 27.09
N MET A 243 -9.33 -25.40 28.25
CA MET A 243 -9.16 -26.85 28.42
C MET A 243 -10.45 -27.65 28.22
N GLU A 244 -11.61 -27.02 28.51
CA GLU A 244 -12.93 -27.61 28.31
C GLU A 244 -13.46 -27.41 26.90
N ASN A 245 -13.35 -26.19 26.36
CA ASN A 245 -14.04 -25.78 25.13
C ASN A 245 -13.18 -25.85 23.85
N ASP A 246 -11.85 -25.89 23.95
CA ASP A 246 -10.97 -25.98 22.79
C ASP A 246 -10.19 -27.31 22.76
N PRO A 247 -10.62 -28.27 21.90
CA PRO A 247 -9.95 -29.56 21.74
C PRO A 247 -8.49 -29.45 21.27
N LYS A 248 -8.13 -28.41 20.50
CA LYS A 248 -6.76 -28.19 20.04
C LYS A 248 -5.90 -27.66 21.17
N PHE A 249 -6.38 -26.71 21.98
CA PHE A 249 -5.68 -26.23 23.17
C PHE A 249 -5.39 -27.37 24.13
N LYS A 250 -6.41 -28.19 24.44
CA LYS A 250 -6.29 -29.37 25.29
C LYS A 250 -5.26 -30.37 24.77
N LYS A 251 -5.27 -30.62 23.45
CA LYS A 251 -4.29 -31.52 22.82
C LYS A 251 -2.89 -30.92 22.83
N SER A 252 -2.73 -29.62 22.58
CA SER A 252 -1.43 -28.94 22.65
C SER A 252 -0.87 -28.96 24.08
N TRP A 253 -1.72 -28.74 25.09
CA TRP A 253 -1.34 -28.81 26.51
C TRP A 253 -0.86 -30.20 26.91
N LYS A 254 -1.54 -31.23 26.41
CA LYS A 254 -1.17 -32.65 26.64
C LYS A 254 -0.09 -33.17 25.69
N ARG A 255 0.47 -32.31 24.83
CA ARG A 255 1.43 -32.67 23.77
C ARG A 255 0.99 -33.84 22.88
N ALA A 256 -0.29 -33.81 22.50
CA ALA A 256 -0.97 -34.87 21.75
C ALA A 256 -1.58 -34.33 20.45
N ARG A 257 -0.82 -33.53 19.70
CA ARG A 257 -1.21 -32.98 18.39
C ARG A 257 -0.51 -33.74 17.27
N PRO A 258 -1.12 -34.82 16.74
CA PRO A 258 -0.54 -35.56 15.61
C PRO A 258 -0.53 -34.75 14.31
N ASP A 259 -1.32 -33.67 14.25
CA ASP A 259 -1.40 -32.74 13.14
C ASP A 259 -0.29 -31.66 13.15
N LEU A 260 0.46 -31.52 14.24
CA LEU A 260 1.66 -30.67 14.25
C LEU A 260 2.83 -31.44 13.62
N GLN A 261 3.36 -30.94 12.51
CA GLN A 261 4.55 -31.52 11.88
C GLN A 261 5.78 -31.41 12.79
N ASP A 262 5.92 -30.28 13.49
CA ASP A 262 6.95 -30.08 14.51
C ASP A 262 6.44 -30.49 15.90
N GLN A 263 7.14 -31.43 16.53
CA GLN A 263 6.83 -31.97 17.86
C GLN A 263 7.70 -31.35 18.98
N SER A 264 8.49 -30.33 18.65
CA SER A 264 9.34 -29.57 19.58
C SER A 264 8.53 -28.91 20.70
N ALA A 265 9.19 -28.67 21.84
CA ALA A 265 8.55 -27.96 22.95
C ALA A 265 8.10 -26.54 22.54
N SER A 266 8.91 -25.86 21.72
CA SER A 266 8.60 -24.54 21.15
C SER A 266 7.36 -24.55 20.26
N ALA A 267 7.15 -25.58 19.43
CA ALA A 267 5.96 -25.70 18.60
C ALA A 267 4.68 -25.84 19.45
N TYR A 268 4.75 -26.62 20.52
CA TYR A 268 3.66 -26.75 21.48
C TYR A 268 3.38 -25.45 22.24
N CYS A 269 4.43 -24.76 22.72
CA CYS A 269 4.31 -23.45 23.38
C CYS A 269 3.71 -22.41 22.44
N CYS A 270 4.18 -22.33 21.20
CA CYS A 270 3.64 -21.43 20.18
C CYS A 270 2.16 -21.74 19.92
N SER A 271 1.79 -23.02 19.74
CA SER A 271 0.38 -23.40 19.57
C SER A 271 -0.50 -23.01 20.75
N LEU A 272 0.00 -23.12 22.00
CA LEU A 272 -0.75 -22.71 23.18
C LEU A 272 -0.92 -21.18 23.23
N ALA A 273 0.16 -20.43 23.00
CA ALA A 273 0.15 -18.98 22.98
C ALA A 273 -0.78 -18.43 21.89
N SER A 274 -0.75 -18.98 20.67
CA SER A 274 -1.63 -18.53 19.58
C SER A 274 -3.11 -18.76 19.88
N ILE A 275 -3.45 -19.90 20.52
CA ILE A 275 -4.85 -20.19 20.88
C ILE A 275 -5.30 -19.30 22.06
N ALA A 276 -4.43 -19.07 23.05
CA ALA A 276 -4.72 -18.16 24.16
C ALA A 276 -4.93 -16.72 23.68
N ALA A 277 -4.08 -16.22 22.77
CA ALA A 277 -4.22 -14.92 22.14
C ALA A 277 -5.54 -14.79 21.36
N ALA A 278 -5.90 -15.81 20.57
CA ALA A 278 -7.17 -15.84 19.84
C ALA A 278 -8.40 -15.84 20.79
N ALA A 279 -8.24 -16.34 22.02
CA ALA A 279 -9.25 -16.32 23.06
C ALA A 279 -9.27 -15.02 23.90
N GLY A 280 -8.49 -14.00 23.51
CA GLY A 280 -8.47 -12.69 24.16
C GLY A 280 -7.68 -12.64 25.46
N TRP A 281 -6.69 -13.52 25.64
CA TRP A 281 -5.73 -13.38 26.72
C TRP A 281 -4.79 -12.22 26.43
N THR A 282 -4.37 -11.50 27.48
CA THR A 282 -3.37 -10.43 27.33
C THR A 282 -1.97 -11.01 27.18
N ASP A 283 -1.03 -10.23 26.61
CA ASP A 283 0.36 -10.66 26.45
C ASP A 283 1.01 -11.07 27.80
N GLN A 284 0.66 -10.37 28.88
CA GLN A 284 1.14 -10.68 30.23
C GLN A 284 0.52 -11.96 30.83
N GLU A 285 -0.67 -12.37 30.39
CA GLU A 285 -1.30 -13.63 30.79
C GLU A 285 -0.75 -14.84 30.00
N ILE A 286 -0.17 -14.58 28.82
CA ILE A 286 0.43 -15.60 27.95
C ILE A 286 1.91 -15.83 28.30
N ALA A 287 2.64 -14.76 28.67
CA ALA A 287 4.06 -14.78 29.01
C ALA A 287 4.37 -15.49 30.33
#